data_AF-A0A660M8G1-F1
#
_entry.id   AF-A0A660M8G1-F1
#
_cell.length_a   1.000
_cell.length_b   1.000
_cell.length_c   1.000
_cell.angle_alpha   90.00
_cell.angle_beta   90.00
_cell.angle_gamma   90.00
#
_symmetry.space_group_name_H-M   'P 1'
#
loop_
_entity.id
_entity.type
_entity.pdbx_description
1 polymer ?
#
loop_
_entity_poly.entity_id
_entity_poly.type
_entity_poly.pdbx_seq_one_letter_code
_entity_poly.pdbx_strand_id
1 'polypeptide(L)'
;MTKRTKARLKINDVLRGKRTNFRAVGCLLFKEENPETKQTSYWEEWELTGLENYDSWVEYDHDSKVVSLYEPVRFAQRLEPEHLAAGNEFTLTLEDGTAQTITVAEAGEGTIMAIHGKNAYQVFEGEPMAYASLHYTDAETGATTTYTVEKYNRREYDVYRKTPLSDAQQKELFGRL
;
A
#
# COMPACT_ATOMS: atom_id res chain seq x y z
N MET A 1 -23.21 9.88 -7.43
CA MET A 1 -23.23 8.75 -6.47
C MET A 1 -21.87 8.72 -5.79
N THR A 2 -21.80 8.94 -4.49
CA THR A 2 -20.55 8.81 -3.71
C THR A 2 -20.09 7.36 -3.79
N LYS A 3 -18.90 7.12 -4.36
CA LYS A 3 -18.35 5.75 -4.41
C LYS A 3 -18.01 5.33 -2.97
N ARG A 4 -18.40 4.11 -2.61
CA ARG A 4 -18.24 3.56 -1.26
C ARG A 4 -17.10 2.55 -1.24
N THR A 5 -16.43 2.49 -0.11
CA THR A 5 -15.52 1.41 0.24
C THR A 5 -16.21 0.04 0.18
N LYS A 6 -15.44 -1.02 -0.07
CA LYS A 6 -15.93 -2.41 -0.15
C LYS A 6 -15.41 -3.30 0.97
N ALA A 7 -14.27 -3.02 1.61
CA ALA A 7 -13.88 -3.81 2.78
C ALA A 7 -14.88 -3.60 3.91
N ARG A 8 -14.96 -4.60 4.77
CA ARG A 8 -15.89 -4.63 5.91
C ARG A 8 -15.31 -3.88 7.10
N LEU A 9 -14.72 -2.71 6.85
CA LEU A 9 -14.10 -1.84 7.84
C LEU A 9 -14.90 -0.55 8.00
N LYS A 10 -14.88 0.00 9.21
CA LYS A 10 -15.39 1.33 9.54
C LYS A 10 -14.37 2.05 10.40
N ILE A 11 -14.39 3.39 10.31
CA ILE A 11 -13.60 4.23 11.20
C ILE A 11 -13.97 3.91 12.66
N ASN A 12 -12.94 3.80 13.50
CA ASN A 12 -12.96 3.36 14.89
C ASN A 12 -13.24 1.87 15.15
N ASP A 13 -13.37 1.04 14.11
CA ASP A 13 -13.37 -0.41 14.30
C ASP A 13 -12.08 -0.82 15.01
N VAL A 14 -12.21 -1.69 16.02
CA VAL A 14 -11.09 -2.30 16.72
C VAL A 14 -10.93 -3.73 16.21
N LEU A 15 -9.85 -3.97 15.48
CA LEU A 15 -9.46 -5.28 14.96
C LEU A 15 -8.67 -6.00 16.06
N ARG A 16 -9.23 -7.10 16.57
CA ARG A 16 -8.67 -7.82 17.73
C ARG A 16 -7.88 -9.03 17.26
N GLY A 17 -6.66 -8.78 16.79
CA GLY A 17 -5.72 -9.83 16.44
C GLY A 17 -5.22 -10.60 17.65
N LYS A 18 -4.51 -11.70 17.39
CA LYS A 18 -3.88 -12.50 18.45
C LYS A 18 -2.72 -11.77 19.12
N ARG A 19 -1.95 -10.99 18.35
CA ARG A 19 -0.71 -10.33 18.82
C ARG A 19 -0.92 -8.87 19.23
N THR A 20 -1.81 -8.16 18.55
CA THR A 20 -2.14 -6.76 18.85
C THR A 20 -3.58 -6.45 18.50
N ASN A 21 -4.05 -5.29 18.96
CA ASN A 21 -5.30 -4.69 18.51
C ASN A 21 -4.98 -3.51 17.60
N PHE A 22 -5.57 -3.49 16.41
CA PHE A 22 -5.54 -2.31 15.54
C PHE A 22 -6.83 -1.49 15.69
N ARG A 23 -6.73 -0.19 15.46
CA ARG A 23 -7.87 0.70 15.26
C ARG A 23 -7.78 1.31 13.87
N ALA A 24 -8.84 1.14 13.08
CA ALA A 24 -8.98 1.84 11.80
C ALA A 24 -9.28 3.33 12.05
N VAL A 25 -8.41 4.22 11.59
CA VAL A 25 -8.51 5.67 11.85
C VAL A 25 -8.78 6.49 10.59
N GLY A 26 -8.33 6.00 9.45
CA GLY A 26 -8.43 6.65 8.15
C GLY A 26 -8.68 5.65 7.02
N CYS A 27 -9.17 6.14 5.90
CA CYS A 27 -9.23 5.40 4.65
C CYS A 27 -9.16 6.36 3.45
N LEU A 28 -8.37 5.97 2.45
CA LEU A 28 -8.33 6.57 1.12
C LEU A 28 -8.84 5.55 0.11
N LEU A 29 -9.89 5.92 -0.65
CA LEU A 29 -10.39 5.12 -1.77
C LEU A 29 -9.80 5.67 -3.07
N PHE A 30 -9.10 4.83 -3.81
CA PHE A 30 -8.46 5.19 -5.06
C PHE A 30 -9.19 4.66 -6.28
N LYS A 31 -8.93 5.33 -7.40
CA LYS A 31 -9.30 4.90 -8.75
C LYS A 31 -8.10 5.12 -9.66
N GLU A 32 -7.84 4.15 -10.52
CA GLU A 32 -6.94 4.33 -11.65
C GLU A 32 -7.68 4.00 -12.95
N GLU A 33 -7.36 4.72 -14.02
CA GLU A 33 -7.79 4.37 -15.38
C GLU A 33 -6.57 3.99 -16.20
N ASN A 34 -6.55 2.76 -16.71
CA ASN A 34 -5.55 2.36 -17.67
C ASN A 34 -5.82 3.08 -19.02
N PRO A 35 -4.89 3.91 -19.51
CA PRO A 35 -5.14 4.73 -20.69
C PRO A 35 -5.26 3.91 -21.98
N GLU A 36 -4.64 2.73 -22.04
CA GLU A 36 -4.62 1.85 -23.20
C GLU A 36 -5.87 0.96 -23.25
N THR A 37 -6.17 0.27 -22.15
CA THR A 37 -7.28 -0.70 -22.09
C THR A 37 -8.62 -0.07 -21.72
N LYS A 38 -8.60 1.19 -21.23
CA LYS A 38 -9.76 1.86 -20.62
C LYS A 38 -10.34 1.12 -19.41
N GLN A 39 -9.62 0.14 -18.88
CA GLN A 39 -10.01 -0.53 -17.65
C GLN A 39 -9.89 0.44 -16.49
N THR A 40 -10.84 0.37 -15.57
CA THR A 40 -10.82 1.15 -14.33
C THR A 40 -10.61 0.21 -13.16
N SER A 41 -9.56 0.47 -12.40
CA SER A 41 -9.22 -0.26 -11.18
C SER A 41 -9.58 0.56 -9.94
N TYR A 42 -9.85 -0.12 -8.83
CA TYR A 42 -10.11 0.53 -7.54
C TYR A 42 -9.42 -0.24 -6.43
N TRP A 43 -8.90 0.47 -5.45
CA TRP A 43 -8.43 -0.11 -4.20
C TRP A 43 -8.67 0.89 -3.08
N GLU A 44 -8.66 0.40 -1.85
CA GLU A 44 -8.78 1.23 -0.66
C GLU A 44 -7.65 0.92 0.30
N GLU A 45 -7.05 1.96 0.86
CA GLU A 45 -5.99 1.87 1.86
C GLU A 45 -6.53 2.38 3.19
N TRP A 46 -6.53 1.52 4.20
CA TRP A 46 -7.01 1.83 5.54
C TRP A 46 -5.84 2.01 6.49
N GLU A 47 -5.80 3.18 7.14
CA GLU A 47 -4.80 3.48 8.15
C GLU A 47 -5.16 2.79 9.46
N LEU A 48 -4.21 2.01 10.00
CA LEU A 48 -4.33 1.25 11.22
C LEU A 48 -3.35 1.74 12.28
N THR A 49 -3.85 2.02 13.48
CA THR A 49 -3.02 2.34 14.65
C THR A 49 -3.05 1.18 15.64
N GLY A 50 -1.92 0.83 16.27
CA GLY A 50 -1.89 -0.16 17.37
C GLY A 50 -0.72 -1.13 17.42
N LEU A 51 0.20 -1.14 16.44
CA LEU A 51 1.43 -1.92 16.50
C LEU A 51 2.64 -0.97 16.66
N GLU A 52 3.40 -1.14 17.75
CA GLU A 52 4.78 -0.64 17.92
C GLU A 52 5.08 0.80 17.43
N ASN A 53 4.13 1.73 17.57
CA ASN A 53 4.24 3.15 17.18
C ASN A 53 4.40 3.44 15.68
N TYR A 54 4.08 2.49 14.79
CA TYR A 54 4.13 2.73 13.34
C TYR A 54 2.73 2.82 12.72
N ASP A 55 2.58 3.74 11.77
CA ASP A 55 1.39 3.86 10.92
C ASP A 55 1.45 2.73 9.89
N SER A 56 0.74 1.63 10.17
CA SER A 56 0.57 0.52 9.22
C SER A 56 -0.69 0.73 8.41
N TRP A 57 -0.67 0.33 7.15
CA TRP A 57 -1.84 0.40 6.28
C TRP A 57 -2.30 -1.00 5.90
N VAL A 58 -3.59 -1.14 5.60
CA VAL A 58 -4.12 -2.33 4.94
C VAL A 58 -4.81 -1.93 3.64
N GLU A 59 -4.34 -2.49 2.55
CA GLU A 59 -4.94 -2.35 1.23
C GLU A 59 -6.00 -3.43 1.03
N TYR A 60 -7.13 -3.05 0.44
CA TYR A 60 -8.06 -3.99 -0.19
C TYR A 60 -8.26 -3.65 -1.66
N ASP A 61 -7.75 -4.52 -2.53
CA ASP A 61 -7.90 -4.42 -3.98
C ASP A 61 -9.30 -4.87 -4.39
N HIS A 62 -10.02 -4.02 -5.14
CA HIS A 62 -11.40 -4.30 -5.53
C HIS A 62 -11.53 -5.29 -6.68
N ASP A 63 -10.48 -5.52 -7.47
CA ASP A 63 -10.49 -6.40 -8.63
C ASP A 63 -10.02 -7.80 -8.20
N SER A 64 -8.85 -7.89 -7.59
CA SER A 64 -8.26 -9.15 -7.13
C SER A 64 -8.83 -9.67 -5.81
N LYS A 65 -9.46 -8.78 -5.01
CA LYS A 65 -9.95 -9.08 -3.65
C LYS A 65 -8.83 -9.40 -2.66
N VAL A 66 -7.58 -9.16 -3.03
CA VAL A 66 -6.44 -9.36 -2.16
C VAL A 66 -6.44 -8.31 -1.06
N VAL A 67 -6.18 -8.75 0.16
CA VAL A 67 -5.92 -7.89 1.31
C VAL A 67 -4.42 -7.89 1.54
N SER A 68 -3.78 -6.72 1.56
CA SER A 68 -2.33 -6.61 1.75
C SER A 68 -2.00 -5.74 2.96
N LEU A 69 -1.10 -6.22 3.82
CA LEU A 69 -0.53 -5.41 4.90
C LEU A 69 0.63 -4.58 4.36
N TYR A 70 0.65 -3.30 4.72
CA TYR A 70 1.69 -2.34 4.37
C TYR A 70 2.43 -1.96 5.64
N GLU A 71 3.68 -2.40 5.72
CA GLU A 71 4.57 -2.13 6.84
C GLU A 71 5.61 -1.10 6.40
N PRO A 72 5.76 0.04 7.10
CA PRO A 72 6.68 1.09 6.67
C PRO A 72 8.13 0.59 6.69
N VAL A 73 8.87 0.94 5.64
CA VAL A 73 10.32 0.68 5.53
C VAL A 73 11.03 1.94 5.08
N ARG A 74 12.36 1.98 5.22
CA ARG A 74 13.18 3.08 4.70
C ARG A 74 14.23 2.56 3.74
N PHE A 75 14.41 3.31 2.66
CA PHE A 75 15.49 3.12 1.70
C PHE A 75 16.55 4.19 1.94
N ALA A 76 17.82 3.85 1.66
CA ALA A 76 18.90 4.83 1.75
C ALA A 76 18.79 5.91 0.68
N GLN A 77 18.12 5.60 -0.44
CA GLN A 77 17.82 6.54 -1.52
C GLN A 77 16.32 6.81 -1.60
N ARG A 78 15.96 8.08 -1.85
CA ARG A 78 14.59 8.46 -2.19
C ARG A 78 14.32 8.10 -3.64
N LEU A 79 13.25 7.36 -3.88
CA LEU A 79 12.77 7.06 -5.23
C LEU A 79 11.67 8.05 -5.59
N GLU A 80 11.55 8.39 -6.87
CA GLU A 80 10.43 9.19 -7.37
C GLU A 80 9.58 8.23 -8.22
N PRO A 81 8.41 7.77 -7.75
CA PRO A 81 7.62 6.74 -8.44
C PRO A 81 7.23 7.17 -9.86
N GLU A 82 7.09 8.47 -10.12
CA GLU A 82 6.80 9.03 -11.44
C GLU A 82 7.90 8.78 -12.48
N HIS A 83 9.12 8.42 -12.05
CA HIS A 83 10.26 8.13 -12.91
C HIS A 83 10.54 6.64 -13.07
N LEU A 84 9.74 5.78 -12.44
CA LEU A 84 9.87 4.34 -12.53
C LEU A 84 8.94 3.80 -13.62
N ALA A 85 9.41 2.82 -14.37
CA ALA A 85 8.64 2.18 -15.43
C ALA A 85 8.68 0.66 -15.25
N ALA A 86 7.53 0.01 -15.42
CA ALA A 86 7.42 -1.43 -15.29
C ALA A 86 8.41 -2.17 -16.21
N GLY A 87 9.02 -3.22 -15.69
CA GLY A 87 10.08 -3.99 -16.36
C GLY A 87 11.50 -3.43 -16.18
N ASN A 88 11.68 -2.19 -15.69
CA ASN A 88 13.01 -1.67 -15.41
C ASN A 88 13.65 -2.38 -14.22
N GLU A 89 14.98 -2.52 -14.26
CA GLU A 89 15.77 -3.07 -13.16
C GLU A 89 16.82 -2.07 -12.67
N PHE A 90 17.05 -2.04 -11.36
CA PHE A 90 18.08 -1.21 -10.74
C PHE A 90 18.52 -1.78 -9.39
N THR A 91 19.68 -1.33 -8.89
CA THR A 91 20.13 -1.67 -7.53
C THR A 91 19.53 -0.70 -6.52
N LEU A 92 18.89 -1.22 -5.49
CA LEU A 92 18.38 -0.48 -4.34
C LEU A 92 19.19 -0.82 -3.10
N THR A 93 19.61 0.21 -2.36
CA THR A 93 20.25 0.03 -1.05
C THR A 93 19.24 0.31 0.06
N LEU A 94 19.01 -0.68 0.92
CA LEU A 94 18.20 -0.54 2.13
C LEU A 94 18.93 0.30 3.19
N GLU A 95 18.21 0.74 4.22
CA GLU A 95 18.80 1.60 5.27
C GLU A 95 19.97 0.91 6.02
N ASP A 96 19.97 -0.42 6.12
CA ASP A 96 21.06 -1.19 6.73
C ASP A 96 22.30 -1.35 5.84
N GLY A 97 22.29 -0.77 4.62
CA GLY A 97 23.37 -0.84 3.64
C GLY A 97 23.31 -2.05 2.72
N THR A 98 22.33 -2.94 2.88
CA THR A 98 22.14 -4.10 1.99
C THR A 98 21.72 -3.64 0.60
N ALA A 99 22.47 -4.06 -0.42
CA ALA A 99 22.15 -3.80 -1.82
C ALA A 99 21.37 -4.97 -2.45
N GLN A 100 20.29 -4.66 -3.14
CA GLN A 100 19.37 -5.62 -3.75
C GLN A 100 19.07 -5.23 -5.20
N THR A 101 19.01 -6.21 -6.10
CA THR A 101 18.48 -5.98 -7.45
C THR A 101 16.97 -5.97 -7.39
N ILE A 102 16.39 -4.88 -7.88
CA ILE A 102 14.95 -4.65 -7.90
C ILE A 102 14.47 -4.63 -9.34
N THR A 103 13.35 -5.31 -9.60
CA THR A 103 12.56 -5.15 -10.81
C THR A 103 11.31 -4.32 -10.49
N VAL A 104 11.01 -3.31 -11.29
CA VAL A 104 9.74 -2.57 -11.19
C VAL A 104 8.63 -3.47 -11.76
N ALA A 105 7.74 -3.95 -10.91
CA ALA A 105 6.63 -4.81 -11.32
C ALA A 105 5.50 -3.99 -11.94
N GLU A 106 5.20 -2.84 -11.36
CA GLU A 106 4.11 -1.96 -11.75
C GLU A 106 4.49 -0.51 -11.39
N ALA A 107 4.02 0.44 -12.19
CA ALA A 107 4.07 1.86 -11.86
C ALA A 107 2.83 2.55 -12.46
N GLY A 108 2.21 3.45 -11.70
CA GLY A 108 0.92 4.04 -12.03
C GLY A 108 0.62 5.32 -11.26
N GLU A 109 -0.55 5.91 -11.54
CA GLU A 109 -1.07 7.07 -10.83
C GLU A 109 -2.57 6.88 -10.53
N GLY A 110 -2.90 6.71 -9.26
CA GLY A 110 -4.27 6.69 -8.77
C GLY A 110 -4.79 8.10 -8.47
N THR A 111 -6.11 8.26 -8.48
CA THR A 111 -6.82 9.45 -8.01
C THR A 111 -7.61 9.14 -6.74
N ILE A 112 -7.52 10.00 -5.73
CA ILE A 112 -8.31 9.88 -4.50
C ILE A 112 -9.78 10.19 -4.81
N MET A 113 -10.64 9.19 -4.63
CA MET A 113 -12.08 9.29 -4.92
C MET A 113 -12.93 9.59 -3.70
N ALA A 114 -12.48 9.16 -2.53
CA ALA A 114 -13.15 9.42 -1.26
C ALA A 114 -12.15 9.34 -0.11
N ILE A 115 -12.41 10.14 0.92
CA ILE A 115 -11.63 10.16 2.15
C ILE A 115 -12.55 9.89 3.33
N HIS A 116 -12.15 8.97 4.21
CA HIS A 116 -12.89 8.67 5.43
C HIS A 116 -11.98 8.78 6.66
N GLY A 117 -12.52 9.29 7.77
CA GLY A 117 -11.78 9.40 9.02
C GLY A 117 -10.66 10.44 8.97
N LYS A 118 -9.63 10.23 9.79
CA LYS A 118 -8.42 11.06 9.85
C LYS A 118 -7.27 10.24 9.28
N ASN A 119 -6.66 10.75 8.21
CA ASN A 119 -5.46 10.15 7.63
C ASN A 119 -4.21 10.90 8.12
N ALA A 120 -3.06 10.23 8.09
CA ALA A 120 -1.75 10.79 8.37
C ALA A 120 -1.39 11.92 7.39
N TYR A 121 -1.83 11.81 6.14
CA TYR A 121 -1.56 12.79 5.08
C TYR A 121 -2.63 13.87 4.98
N GLN A 122 -2.17 15.09 4.69
CA GLN A 122 -3.04 16.19 4.30
C GLN A 122 -3.37 16.10 2.80
N VAL A 123 -4.35 15.28 2.46
CA VAL A 123 -4.81 15.03 1.08
C VAL A 123 -6.29 15.37 0.89
N PHE A 124 -6.68 15.59 -0.35
CA PHE A 124 -8.04 15.94 -0.76
C PHE A 124 -8.56 15.04 -1.89
N GLU A 125 -9.89 14.90 -1.98
CA GLU A 125 -10.53 14.20 -3.10
C GLU A 125 -10.16 14.86 -4.43
N GLY A 126 -9.86 14.04 -5.44
CA GLY A 126 -9.38 14.46 -6.76
C GLY A 126 -7.86 14.64 -6.86
N GLU A 127 -7.12 14.57 -5.75
CA GLU A 127 -5.65 14.60 -5.80
C GLU A 127 -5.07 13.26 -6.26
N PRO A 128 -3.89 13.29 -6.92
CA PRO A 128 -3.23 12.09 -7.38
C PRO A 128 -2.36 11.44 -6.30
N MET A 129 -2.13 10.15 -6.47
CA MET A 129 -1.11 9.36 -5.77
C MET A 129 -0.34 8.57 -6.82
N ALA A 130 0.93 8.91 -7.02
CA ALA A 130 1.83 8.15 -7.89
C ALA A 130 2.42 6.99 -7.09
N TYR A 131 2.51 5.82 -7.69
CA TYR A 131 3.07 4.64 -7.04
C TYR A 131 3.94 3.80 -7.96
N ALA A 132 4.81 2.99 -7.34
CA ALA A 132 5.50 1.91 -8.00
C ALA A 132 5.61 0.68 -7.09
N SER A 133 5.26 -0.49 -7.60
CA SER A 133 5.52 -1.77 -6.95
C SER A 133 6.85 -2.34 -7.44
N LEU A 134 7.69 -2.70 -6.47
CA LEU A 134 9.07 -3.13 -6.64
C LEU A 134 9.22 -4.56 -6.13
N HIS A 135 9.77 -5.44 -6.96
CA HIS A 135 10.06 -6.81 -6.58
C HIS A 135 11.55 -7.02 -6.36
N TYR A 136 11.89 -7.52 -5.18
CA TYR A 136 13.18 -8.15 -4.90
C TYR A 136 12.98 -9.65 -4.92
N THR A 137 13.77 -10.39 -5.70
CA THR A 137 13.81 -11.86 -5.62
C THR A 137 15.11 -12.29 -4.99
N ASP A 138 15.00 -12.97 -3.86
CA ASP A 138 16.13 -13.53 -3.16
C ASP A 138 16.79 -14.63 -3.99
N ALA A 139 18.07 -14.47 -4.31
CA ALA A 139 18.78 -15.35 -5.23
C ALA A 139 19.01 -16.77 -4.66
N GLU A 140 19.00 -16.92 -3.33
CA GLU A 140 19.25 -18.22 -2.68
C GLU A 140 17.96 -19.02 -2.49
N THR A 141 16.90 -18.35 -2.02
CA THR A 141 15.63 -18.97 -1.66
C THR A 141 14.59 -18.89 -2.78
N GLY A 142 14.76 -17.98 -3.74
CA GLY A 142 13.77 -17.67 -4.77
C GLY A 142 12.54 -16.92 -4.23
N ALA A 143 12.56 -16.48 -2.96
CA ALA A 143 11.45 -15.76 -2.37
C ALA A 143 11.37 -14.32 -2.90
N THR A 144 10.17 -13.87 -3.26
CA THR A 144 9.93 -12.49 -3.69
C THR A 144 9.40 -11.63 -2.55
N THR A 145 10.09 -10.53 -2.29
CA THR A 145 9.60 -9.44 -1.42
C THR A 145 9.06 -8.32 -2.31
N THR A 146 7.88 -7.80 -1.96
CA THR A 146 7.28 -6.64 -2.64
C THR A 146 7.43 -5.40 -1.77
N TYR A 147 7.90 -4.32 -2.37
CA TYR A 147 7.83 -2.98 -1.80
C TYR A 147 6.92 -2.11 -2.65
N THR A 148 6.24 -1.16 -2.03
CA THR A 148 5.50 -0.10 -2.72
C THR A 148 6.11 1.23 -2.34
N VAL A 149 6.42 2.05 -3.35
CA VAL A 149 6.81 3.44 -3.18
C VAL A 149 5.61 4.28 -3.56
N GLU A 150 5.17 5.18 -2.68
CA GLU A 150 3.98 5.99 -2.89
C GLU A 150 4.28 7.46 -2.66
N LYS A 151 3.68 8.29 -3.50
CA LYS A 151 3.79 9.73 -3.42
C LYS A 151 2.43 10.38 -3.60
N TYR A 152 1.83 10.76 -2.49
CA TYR A 152 0.54 11.44 -2.42
C TYR A 152 0.73 12.92 -2.71
N ASN A 153 -0.27 13.55 -3.32
CA ASN A 153 -0.34 14.99 -3.60
C ASN A 153 0.96 15.64 -4.13
N ARG A 154 1.80 14.84 -4.80
CA ARG A 154 3.15 15.18 -5.28
C ARG A 154 4.13 15.63 -4.19
N ARG A 155 3.84 15.42 -2.90
CA ARG A 155 4.68 15.86 -1.76
C ARG A 155 4.95 14.75 -0.75
N GLU A 156 3.89 14.18 -0.19
CA GLU A 156 4.03 13.18 0.88
C GLU A 156 4.54 11.87 0.27
N TYR A 157 5.65 11.37 0.79
CA TYR A 157 6.36 10.21 0.25
C TYR A 157 6.53 9.18 1.33
N ASP A 158 6.13 7.94 1.04
CA ASP A 158 6.36 6.81 1.91
C ASP A 158 6.67 5.54 1.13
N VAL A 159 7.26 4.59 1.85
CA VAL A 159 7.65 3.30 1.30
C VAL A 159 7.19 2.22 2.26
N TYR A 160 6.58 1.18 1.69
CA TYR A 160 6.05 0.05 2.44
C TYR A 160 6.61 -1.26 1.92
N ARG A 161 6.82 -2.21 2.81
CA ARG A 161 6.78 -3.63 2.43
C ARG A 161 5.30 -4.04 2.32
N LYS A 162 4.93 -4.56 1.15
CA LYS A 162 3.59 -5.07 0.85
C LYS A 162 3.56 -6.58 1.05
N THR A 163 2.69 -7.05 1.95
CA THR A 163 2.50 -8.48 2.25
C THR A 163 1.05 -8.88 1.99
N PRO A 164 0.75 -9.61 0.91
CA PRO A 164 -0.57 -10.23 0.71
C PRO A 164 -0.91 -11.18 1.85
N LEU A 165 -2.14 -11.08 2.37
CA LEU A 165 -2.60 -11.86 3.50
C LEU A 165 -3.63 -12.91 3.08
N SER A 166 -3.36 -14.16 3.41
CA SER A 166 -4.38 -15.23 3.39
C SER A 166 -5.47 -14.99 4.43
N ASP A 167 -6.64 -15.60 4.26
CA ASP A 167 -7.73 -15.59 5.25
C ASP A 167 -7.28 -15.98 6.66
N ALA A 168 -6.35 -16.93 6.76
CA ALA A 168 -5.79 -17.37 8.05
C ALA A 168 -4.96 -16.27 8.70
N GLN A 169 -4.11 -15.59 7.92
CA GLN A 169 -3.31 -14.47 8.39
C GLN A 169 -4.18 -13.26 8.74
N GLN A 170 -5.22 -12.97 7.96
CA GLN A 170 -6.19 -11.90 8.27
C GLN A 170 -6.89 -12.17 9.61
N LYS A 171 -7.39 -13.39 9.85
CA LYS A 171 -8.00 -13.77 11.14
C LYS A 171 -7.00 -13.66 12.29
N GLU A 172 -5.74 -14.00 12.06
CA GLU A 172 -4.71 -13.91 13.08
C GLU A 172 -4.33 -12.46 13.42
N LEU A 173 -4.18 -11.60 12.41
CA LEU A 173 -3.76 -10.20 12.57
C LEU A 173 -4.90 -9.28 12.99
N PHE A 174 -6.11 -9.50 12.46
CA PHE A 174 -7.25 -8.60 12.63
C PHE A 174 -8.38 -9.18 13.47
N GLY A 175 -8.33 -10.48 13.78
CA GLY A 175 -9.41 -11.19 14.48
C GLY A 175 -10.62 -11.48 13.60
N ARG A 176 -10.59 -11.11 12.31
CA ARG A 176 -11.66 -11.29 11.34
C ARG A 176 -11.15 -11.26 9.89
N LEU A 177 -12.05 -11.55 8.96
CA LEU A 177 -11.94 -11.28 7.53
C LEU A 177 -12.59 -9.94 7.20
#